data_AF-A0A8I0HBC6-F1
#
_entry.id   AF-A0A8I0HBC6-F1
#
_cell.length_a   1.000
_cell.length_b   1.000
_cell.length_c   1.000
_cell.angle_alpha   90.00
_cell.angle_beta   90.00
_cell.angle_gamma   90.00
#
_symmetry.space_group_name_H-M   'P 1'
#
loop_
_entity.id
_entity.type
_entity.pdbx_description
1 polymer ?
#
loop_
_entity_poly.entity_id
_entity_poly.type
_entity_poly.pdbx_seq_one_letter_code
_entity_poly.pdbx_strand_id
1 'polypeptide(L)' 'MKITTLCYIEHDGQYLMLHRIKKENDINEGKWIGVGGH' A
#
# COMPACT_ATOMS: atom_id res chain seq x y z
N MET A 1 20.13 2.33 -1.87
CA MET A 1 18.99 1.40 -1.72
C MET A 1 18.20 1.87 -0.51
N LYS A 2 16.91 2.22 -0.63
CA LYS A 2 16.08 2.56 0.53
C LYS A 2 15.36 1.30 1.00
N ILE A 3 15.42 1.00 2.29
CA ILE A 3 14.63 -0.06 2.90
C ILE A 3 13.22 0.49 3.10
N THR A 4 12.23 -0.35 2.86
CA THR A 4 10.81 -0.01 3.04
C THR A 4 10.12 -1.15 3.74
N THR A 5 9.08 -0.85 4.51
CA THR A 5 8.23 -1.85 5.14
C THR A 5 6.94 -2.02 4.34
N LEU A 6 6.41 -3.24 4.34
CA LEU A 6 5.10 -3.57 3.80
C LEU A 6 4.46 -4.61 4.71
N CYS A 7 3.23 -4.35 5.13
CA CYS A 7 2.45 -5.18 6.03
C CYS A 7 1.04 -5.39 5.48
N TYR A 8 0.54 -6.61 5.61
CA TYR A 8 -0.85 -6.97 5.31
C TYR A 8 -1.56 -7.24 6.62
N ILE A 9 -2.64 -6.50 6.87
CA ILE A 9 -3.49 -6.72 8.03
C ILE A 9 -4.70 -7.49 7.53
N GLU A 10 -4.84 -8.72 8.01
CA GLU A 10 -5.89 -9.67 7.63
C GLU A 10 -6.87 -9.86 8.78
N HIS A 11 -8.17 -9.96 8.45
CA HIS A 11 -9.22 -10.34 9.36
C HIS A 11 -10.37 -11.01 8.59
N ASP A 12 -10.74 -12.23 8.98
CA ASP A 12 -11.83 -13.01 8.40
C ASP A 12 -11.76 -13.15 6.86
N GLY A 13 -10.54 -13.35 6.34
CA GLY A 13 -10.26 -13.47 4.92
C GLY A 13 -10.24 -12.13 4.16
N GLN A 14 -10.39 -11.01 4.86
CA GLN A 14 -10.35 -9.66 4.30
C GLN A 14 -9.03 -8.97 4.63
N TYR A 15 -8.56 -8.11 3.73
CA TYR A 15 -7.30 -7.39 3.88
C TYR A 15 -7.51 -5.88 3.90
N LEU A 16 -6.84 -5.19 4.83
CA LEU A 16 -6.74 -3.74 4.78
C LEU A 16 -5.73 -3.32 3.71
N MET A 17 -6.20 -2.52 2.76
CA MET A 17 -5.44 -2.08 1.61
C MET A 17 -5.53 -0.55 1.45
N LEU A 18 -4.47 0.06 0.92
CA LEU A 18 -4.42 1.48 0.58
C LEU A 18 -4.59 1.68 -0.93
N HIS A 19 -5.61 2.45 -1.33
CA HIS A 19 -5.80 2.85 -2.71
C HIS A 19 -4.93 4.09 -3.04
N ARG A 20 -4.00 3.93 -3.98
CA ARG A 20 -3.02 4.96 -4.34
C ARG A 20 -3.61 5.98 -5.33
N ILE A 21 -4.28 7.01 -4.83
CA ILE A 21 -4.92 8.05 -5.68
C ILE A 21 -4.54 9.49 -5.33
N LYS A 22 -3.81 9.69 -4.22
CA LYS A 22 -3.60 11.04 -3.67
C LYS A 22 -2.36 11.75 -4.23
N LYS A 23 -1.33 11.01 -4.63
CA LYS A 23 -0.02 11.56 -4.97
C LYS A 23 0.09 11.70 -6.49
N GLU A 24 0.39 12.91 -6.95
CA GLU A 24 0.67 13.19 -8.36
C GLU A 24 1.95 12.47 -8.82
N ASN A 25 1.93 11.92 -10.04
CA ASN A 25 3.02 11.12 -10.61
C ASN A 25 3.42 9.91 -9.73
N ASP A 26 2.44 9.27 -9.10
CA ASP A 26 2.66 8.05 -8.35
C ASP A 26 2.79 6.85 -9.30
N ILE A 27 3.93 6.17 -9.27
CA ILE A 27 4.18 4.95 -10.06
C ILE A 27 3.18 3.82 -9.74
N ASN A 28 2.50 3.92 -8.61
CA ASN A 28 1.49 2.96 -8.17
C ASN A 28 0.06 3.52 -8.23
N GLU A 29 -0.16 4.61 -8.96
CA GLU A 29 -1.49 5.22 -9.10
C GLU A 29 -2.56 4.19 -9.52
N GLY A 30 -3.71 4.23 -8.85
CA GLY A 30 -4.84 3.31 -9.06
C GLY A 30 -4.66 1.90 -8.48
N LYS A 31 -3.49 1.57 -7.90
CA LYS A 31 -3.27 0.25 -7.29
C LYS A 31 -3.71 0.22 -5.83
N TRP A 32 -4.08 -0.98 -5.38
CA TRP A 32 -4.26 -1.31 -3.97
C TRP A 32 -2.98 -1.96 -3.44
N ILE A 33 -2.44 -1.44 -2.34
CA ILE A 33 -1.22 -1.95 -1.70
C ILE A 33 -1.42 -2.21 -0.21
N GLY A 34 -0.56 -3.05 0.38
CA GLY A 34 -0.49 -3.22 1.84
C GLY A 34 -0.04 -1.93 2.55
N VAL A 35 -0.23 -1.90 3.86
CA VAL A 35 0.15 -0.75 4.70
C VAL A 35 1.66 -0.75 4.91
N GLY A 36 2.33 0.38 4.72
CA GLY A 36 3.80 0.43 4.79
C GLY A 36 4.38 1.80 4.49
N GLY A 37 5.71 1.92 4.58
CA GLY A 37 6.42 3.18 4.41
C GLY A 37 7.92 3.04 4.18
N HIS A 38 8.56 4.20 3.93
CA HIS A 38 10.02 4.36 3.78
C HIS A 38 10.69 4.68 5.11
#